data_AF-A0A1Y0BHD9-F1
#
_entry.id   AF-A0A1Y0BHD9-F1
#
_cell.length_a   1.000
_cell.length_b   1.000
_cell.length_c   1.000
_cell.angle_alpha   90.00
_cell.angle_beta   90.00
_cell.angle_gamma   90.00
#
_symmetry.space_group_name_H-M   'P 1'
#
loop_
_entity.id
_entity.type
_entity.pdbx_description
1 polymer ?
#
loop_
_entity_poly.entity_id
_entity_poly.type
_entity_poly.pdbx_seq_one_letter_code
_entity_poly.pdbx_strand_id
1 'polypeptide(L)' 'MKKLGDLMMILDLHRQGLKVAVIARQVGIDRKTVRKYIARGLEVPTYGPRQPRERVLDPWLDRPAPDAARRCR' A
#
# COMPACT_ATOMS: atom_id res chain seq x y z
N MET A 1 2.45 3.38 -10.86
CA MET A 1 1.92 2.00 -10.67
C MET A 1 2.87 1.03 -11.35
N LYS A 2 3.21 -0.09 -10.70
CA LYS A 2 4.06 -1.14 -11.31
C LYS A 2 3.17 -2.06 -12.15
N LYS A 3 3.63 -2.46 -13.33
CA LYS A 3 2.86 -3.31 -14.24
C LYS A 3 2.85 -4.75 -13.71
N LEU A 4 1.78 -5.49 -13.99
CA LEU A 4 1.65 -6.90 -13.61
C LEU A 4 2.83 -7.74 -14.19
N GLY A 5 3.33 -7.35 -15.36
CA GLY A 5 4.47 -7.99 -16.03
C GLY A 5 5.76 -7.97 -15.20
N ASP A 6 6.09 -6.84 -14.55
CA ASP A 6 7.28 -6.75 -13.69
C ASP A 6 7.16 -7.70 -12.48
N LEU A 7 5.93 -7.87 -11.98
CA LEU A 7 5.65 -8.74 -10.83
C LEU A 7 5.82 -10.22 -11.22
N MET A 8 5.27 -10.63 -12.37
CA MET A 8 5.43 -11.98 -12.91
C MET A 8 6.90 -12.32 -13.15
N MET A 9 7.66 -11.38 -13.72
CA MET A 9 9.09 -11.58 -13.98
C MET A 9 9.89 -11.78 -12.68
N ILE A 10 9.60 -11.04 -11.62
CA ILE A 10 10.24 -11.22 -10.31
C ILE A 10 9.91 -12.59 -9.71
N LEU A 11 8.64 -13.00 -9.76
CA LEU A 11 8.21 -14.28 -9.21
C LEU A 11 8.81 -15.46 -9.98
N ASP A 12 8.87 -15.37 -11.31
CA ASP A 12 9.43 -16.42 -12.15
C ASP A 12 10.95 -16.58 -11.90
N LEU A 13 11.71 -15.47 -11.89
CA LEU A 13 13.13 -15.49 -11.55
C LEU A 13 13.39 -16.03 -10.14
N HIS A 14 12.50 -15.76 -9.18
CA HIS A 14 12.59 -16.34 -7.84
C HIS A 14 12.32 -17.85 -7.84
N ARG A 15 11.34 -18.34 -8.62
CA ARG A 15 11.05 -19.78 -8.76
C ARG A 15 12.20 -20.54 -9.42
N GLN A 16 12.95 -19.89 -10.29
CA GLN A 16 14.20 -20.41 -10.87
C GLN A 16 15.35 -20.51 -9.85
N GLY A 17 15.17 -20.02 -8.62
CA GLY A 17 16.17 -20.10 -7.54
C GLY A 17 17.20 -18.97 -7.56
N LEU A 18 16.99 -17.91 -8.34
CA LEU A 18 17.90 -16.77 -8.37
C LEU A 18 17.85 -15.97 -7.06
N LYS A 19 19.02 -15.51 -6.60
CA LYS A 19 19.12 -14.70 -5.40
C LYS A 19 18.43 -13.34 -5.60
N VAL A 20 17.76 -12.86 -4.56
CA VAL A 20 17.06 -11.56 -4.51
C VAL A 20 17.92 -10.39 -5.04
N ALA A 21 19.23 -10.38 -4.75
CA ALA A 21 20.13 -9.33 -5.21
C ALA A 21 20.35 -9.33 -6.73
N VAL A 22 20.33 -10.51 -7.36
CA VAL A 22 20.47 -10.66 -8.82
C VAL A 22 19.19 -10.17 -9.49
N ILE A 23 18.03 -10.60 -8.99
CA ILE A 23 16.71 -10.16 -9.48
C ILE A 23 16.59 -8.63 -9.40
N ALA A 24 17.01 -8.04 -8.28
CA ALA A 24 17.01 -6.59 -8.09
C ALA A 24 17.84 -5.84 -9.16
N ARG A 25 19.02 -6.36 -9.51
CA ARG A 25 19.88 -5.77 -10.53
C ARG A 25 19.31 -5.94 -11.94
N GLN A 26 18.74 -7.10 -12.24
CA GLN A 26 18.20 -7.41 -13.56
C GLN A 26 16.89 -6.66 -13.87
N VAL A 27 16.03 -6.49 -12.87
CA VAL A 27 14.75 -5.76 -13.00
C VAL A 27 14.91 -4.26 -12.70
N GLY A 28 16.04 -3.84 -12.11
CA GLY A 28 16.28 -2.44 -11.73
C GLY A 28 15.40 -1.97 -10.55
N ILE A 29 15.08 -2.88 -9.63
CA ILE A 29 14.18 -2.64 -8.51
C ILE A 29 14.91 -2.86 -7.18
N ASP A 30 14.63 -2.01 -6.18
CA ASP A 30 15.22 -2.19 -4.86
C ASP A 30 14.88 -3.55 -4.26
N ARG A 31 15.91 -4.16 -3.64
CA ARG A 31 15.83 -5.46 -2.96
C ARG A 31 14.67 -5.59 -1.97
N LYS A 32 14.25 -4.51 -1.28
CA LYS A 32 13.11 -4.55 -0.36
C LYS A 32 11.79 -4.78 -1.08
N THR A 33 11.67 -4.26 -2.31
CA THR A 33 10.48 -4.41 -3.15
C THR A 33 10.41 -5.82 -3.73
N VAL A 34 11.55 -6.38 -4.14
CA VAL A 34 11.65 -7.78 -4.57
C VAL A 34 11.21 -8.71 -3.44
N ARG A 35 11.74 -8.53 -2.21
CA ARG A 35 11.30 -9.29 -1.02
C ARG A 35 9.81 -9.16 -0.76
N LYS A 36 9.28 -7.93 -0.83
CA LYS A 36 7.86 -7.65 -0.62
C LYS A 36 6.99 -8.42 -1.62
N TYR A 37 7.38 -8.45 -2.90
CA TYR A 37 6.62 -9.13 -3.94
C TYR A 37 6.71 -10.65 -3.88
N ILE A 38 7.85 -11.20 -3.48
CA ILE A 38 7.96 -12.64 -3.19
C ILE A 38 7.00 -13.04 -2.06
N ALA A 39 6.97 -12.25 -0.98
CA ALA A 39 6.10 -12.53 0.17
C ALA A 39 4.60 -12.33 -0.13
N ARG A 40 4.25 -11.36 -0.99
CA ARG A 40 2.87 -11.09 -1.41
C ARG A 40 2.36 -11.97 -2.56
N GLY A 41 3.26 -12.61 -3.31
CA GLY A 41 2.88 -13.36 -4.52
C GLY A 41 2.30 -12.45 -5.60
N LEU A 42 1.23 -12.90 -6.26
CA LEU A 42 0.57 -12.19 -7.35
C LEU A 42 -0.41 -11.09 -6.88
N GLU A 43 -0.34 -10.69 -5.61
CA GLU A 43 -1.12 -9.56 -5.13
C GLU A 43 -0.47 -8.24 -5.56
N VAL A 44 -1.14 -7.57 -6.51
CA VAL A 44 -0.78 -6.21 -6.90
C VAL A 44 -0.83 -5.30 -5.67
N PRO A 45 0.11 -4.34 -5.51
CA PRO A 45 0.05 -3.38 -4.42
C PRO A 45 -1.24 -2.55 -4.48
N THR A 46 -2.27 -2.98 -3.78
CA THR A 46 -3.51 -2.23 -3.65
C THR A 46 -3.24 -1.05 -2.73
N TYR A 47 -3.28 0.16 -3.29
CA TYR A 47 -3.36 1.38 -2.51
C TYR A 47 -4.81 1.58 -2.11
N GLY A 48 -5.24 0.87 -1.06
CA GLY A 48 -6.53 1.11 -0.45
C GLY A 48 -6.51 2.41 0.37
N PRO A 49 -7.69 2.99 0.67
CA PRO A 49 -7.78 4.05 1.67
C PRO A 49 -7.07 3.59 2.94
N ARG A 50 -6.18 4.42 3.46
CA ARG A 50 -5.40 4.11 4.66
C ARG A 50 -6.36 3.75 5.78
N GLN A 51 -6.14 2.62 6.45
CA GLN A 51 -6.96 2.25 7.60
C GLN A 51 -7.04 3.45 8.55
N PRO A 52 -8.26 3.90 8.93
CA PRO A 52 -8.42 4.98 9.87
C PRO A 52 -7.74 4.55 11.17
N ARG A 53 -6.87 5.41 11.64
CA ARG A 53 -6.09 5.26 12.86
C ARG A 53 -6.46 6.43 13.72
N GLU A 54 -6.58 6.19 15.03
CA GLU A 54 -6.90 7.21 16.01
C GLU A 54 -6.01 8.43 15.78
N ARG A 55 -6.66 9.56 15.53
CA ARG A 55 -6.02 10.85 15.37
C ARG A 55 -6.05 11.52 16.72
N VAL A 56 -5.01 12.31 17.01
CA VAL A 56 -4.98 13.19 18.20
C VAL A 56 -6.21 14.12 18.28
N LEU A 57 -6.83 14.39 17.13
CA LEU A 57 -8.00 15.24 16.99
C LEU A 57 -9.34 14.51 17.17
N ASP A 58 -9.36 13.18 17.15
CA ASP A 58 -10.61 12.40 17.28
C ASP A 58 -11.38 12.74 18.57
N PRO A 59 -10.74 12.95 19.75
CA PRO A 59 -11.44 13.40 20.96
C PRO A 59 -12.11 14.78 20.85
N TRP A 60 -11.76 15.59 19.86
CA TRP A 60 -12.24 16.96 19.68
C TRP A 60 -13.21 17.11 18.50
N LEU A 61 -13.34 16.07 17.66
CA LEU A 61 -14.24 16.07 16.50
C LEU A 61 -15.71 15.80 16.88
N ASP A 62 -15.98 15.26 18.06
CA ASP A 62 -17.33 14.95 18.55
C ASP A 62 -18.02 16.17 19.21
N ARG A 63 -17.67 17.39 18.78
CA ARG A 63 -18.37 18.60 19.21
C ARG A 63 -19.72 18.64 18.47
N PRO A 64 -20.87 18.57 19.16
CA PRO A 64 -22.15 18.73 18.50
C PRO A 64 -22.22 20.11 17.87
N ALA A 65 -22.66 20.18 16.61
CA ALA A 65 -22.92 21.46 15.95
C ALA A 65 -23.88 22.27 16.84
N PRO A 66 -23.63 23.56 17.08
CA PRO A 66 -24.62 24.39 17.76
C PRO A 66 -25.89 24.36 16.90
N ASP A 67 -26.99 23.92 17.52
CA ASP A 67 -28.29 23.70 16.90
C ASP A 67 -28.57 24.70 15.76
N ALA A 68 -28.64 24.19 14.53
CA ALA A 68 -29.11 24.92 13.35
C ALA A 68 -30.63 25.20 13.40
N ALA A 69 -31.17 25.40 14.60
CA ALA A 69 -32.58 25.61 14.90
C ALA A 69 -32.92 27.08 15.25
N ARG A 70 -32.07 28.06 14.89
CA ARG A 70 -32.55 29.45 14.75
C ARG A 70 -33.13 29.64 13.35
N ARG A 71 -34.33 29.07 13.16
CA ARG A 71 -35.25 29.52 12.11
C ARG A 71 -35.46 31.01 12.29
N CYS A 72 -35.25 31.75 11.21
CA CYS A 72 -35.61 33.16 11.07
C CYS A 72 -37.04 33.37 11.60
N ARG A 73 -37.19 34.23 12.60
CA ARG A 73 -38.45 34.93 12.85
C ARG A 73 -38.44 36.22 12.04
#